data_AF-A0A2P8ESA8-F1
#
_entry.id   AF-A0A2P8ESA8-F1
#
_cell.length_a   1.000
_cell.length_b   1.000
_cell.length_c   1.000
_cell.angle_alpha   90.00
_cell.angle_beta   90.00
_cell.angle_gamma   90.00
#
_symmetry.space_group_name_H-M   'P 1'
#
loop_
_entity.id
_entity.type
_entity.pdbx_description
1 polymer ?
#
loop_
_entity_poly.entity_id
_entity_poly.type
_entity_poly.pdbx_seq_one_letter_code
_entity_poly.pdbx_strand_id
1 'polypeptide(L)'
;MSLARLDSQDTRVNHNTLTPVAAVFAIVCGLMHSFSAFADDTSIQIKQQVTEAIKQHFTEKVPDSRVEVQLNPVNRQLQLSPCRHPLAINIPFHSGARMTAKVSCSTPRWSLFVTGKVNVFKTIVTASSPILKGSRIRPGLLQLREHDIASLRGDYFHRQQDVTGRIARIDISADSVITPRMLTLANAVSRGDAVIIEARRGTILIRTEGTAEEDGRIGEMIDVTNRRSGTVIRARVTASGRVQVP
;
A
#
# COMPACT_ATOMS: atom_id res chain seq x y z
N MET A 1 -73.39 78.51 3.45
CA MET A 1 -74.79 78.29 3.88
C MET A 1 -74.89 76.91 4.51
N SER A 2 -75.49 76.88 5.69
CA SER A 2 -75.94 75.74 6.49
C SER A 2 -74.92 74.89 7.26
N LEU A 3 -75.13 74.95 8.58
CA LEU A 3 -74.60 74.19 9.71
C LEU A 3 -75.26 72.81 9.85
N ALA A 4 -74.55 71.87 10.51
CA ALA A 4 -74.98 70.86 11.51
C ALA A 4 -73.92 69.73 11.51
N ARG A 5 -73.07 69.45 12.52
CA ARG A 5 -73.16 69.16 13.97
C ARG A 5 -73.77 67.78 14.34
N LEU A 6 -72.94 67.00 15.08
CA LEU A 6 -73.20 65.86 15.98
C LEU A 6 -73.48 64.50 15.28
N ASP A 7 -73.09 63.32 15.76
CA ASP A 7 -72.61 62.87 17.08
C ASP A 7 -71.84 61.53 16.93
N SER A 8 -71.15 61.10 18.00
CA SER A 8 -70.44 59.83 18.18
C SER A 8 -71.35 58.58 18.15
N GLN A 9 -70.80 57.39 17.91
CA GLN A 9 -70.59 56.31 18.91
C GLN A 9 -70.36 54.92 18.26
N ASP A 10 -69.42 54.18 18.86
CA ASP A 10 -69.28 52.71 18.96
C ASP A 10 -69.74 51.79 17.81
N THR A 11 -68.81 51.01 17.28
CA THR A 11 -69.15 49.62 16.90
C THR A 11 -67.99 48.66 17.19
N ARG A 12 -68.39 47.57 17.84
CA ARG A 12 -67.60 46.58 18.56
C ARG A 12 -66.72 45.75 17.64
N VAL A 13 -65.54 45.38 18.14
CA VAL A 13 -64.73 44.27 17.66
C VAL A 13 -65.57 42.99 17.75
N ASN A 14 -65.92 42.42 16.60
CA ASN A 14 -66.56 41.11 16.52
C ASN A 14 -65.51 40.08 16.11
N HIS A 15 -64.86 39.47 17.10
CA HIS A 15 -64.18 38.19 16.93
C HIS A 15 -65.24 37.10 16.95
N ASN A 16 -65.70 36.68 15.78
CA ASN A 16 -66.53 35.50 15.68
C ASN A 16 -65.98 34.52 14.64
N THR A 17 -65.64 33.35 15.18
CA THR A 17 -65.74 32.02 14.58
C THR A 17 -64.75 31.65 13.48
N LEU A 18 -63.48 31.49 13.85
CA LEU A 18 -62.68 30.41 13.28
C LEU A 18 -63.27 29.08 13.75
N THR A 19 -63.81 28.30 12.82
CA THR A 19 -64.33 26.96 13.08
C THR A 19 -63.19 26.00 13.49
N PRO A 20 -63.41 25.10 14.46
CA PRO A 20 -62.36 24.17 14.92
C PRO A 20 -61.96 23.14 13.85
N VAL A 21 -62.72 23.04 12.75
CA VAL A 21 -62.46 22.12 11.65
C VAL A 21 -61.26 22.56 10.80
N ALA A 22 -61.04 23.87 10.63
CA ALA A 22 -59.90 24.39 9.86
C ALA A 22 -58.56 24.24 10.60
N ALA A 23 -58.57 24.30 11.93
CA ALA A 23 -57.37 24.14 12.76
C ALA A 23 -56.90 22.67 12.85
N VAL A 24 -57.83 21.70 12.85
CA VAL A 24 -57.48 20.27 12.90
C VAL A 24 -56.90 19.78 11.57
N PHE A 25 -57.35 20.32 10.43
CA PHE A 25 -56.83 19.91 9.12
C PHE A 25 -55.38 20.36 8.86
N ALA A 26 -54.97 21.51 9.43
CA ALA A 26 -53.59 22.00 9.32
C ALA A 26 -52.60 21.21 10.21
N ILE A 27 -53.05 20.67 11.35
CA ILE A 27 -52.20 19.89 12.26
C ILE A 27 -51.97 18.46 11.74
N VAL A 28 -52.94 17.88 11.01
CA VAL A 28 -52.79 16.54 10.41
C VAL A 28 -51.85 16.57 9.18
N CYS A 29 -51.77 17.67 8.43
CA CYS A 29 -50.81 17.82 7.32
C CYS A 29 -49.37 18.19 7.77
N GLY A 30 -49.21 18.76 8.97
CA GLY A 30 -47.89 19.07 9.56
C GLY A 30 -47.13 17.81 10.03
N LEU A 31 -47.83 16.74 10.37
CA LEU A 31 -47.25 15.44 10.73
C LEU A 31 -46.89 14.56 9.53
N MET A 32 -47.18 15.01 8.30
CA MET A 32 -46.86 14.30 7.05
C MET A 32 -45.59 14.83 6.37
N HIS A 33 -44.87 15.78 6.96
CA HIS A 33 -43.63 16.30 6.40
C HIS A 33 -42.42 15.58 7.00
N SER A 34 -41.67 14.90 6.13
CA SER A 34 -40.33 14.34 6.34
C SER A 34 -40.24 12.85 6.69
N PHE A 35 -40.97 11.99 5.98
CA PHE A 35 -40.40 10.67 5.68
C PHE A 35 -39.61 10.81 4.38
N SER A 36 -38.35 11.26 4.49
CA SER A 36 -37.40 11.15 3.39
C SER A 36 -37.22 9.66 3.11
N ALA A 37 -37.90 9.16 2.08
CA ALA A 37 -37.61 7.85 1.52
C ALA A 37 -36.18 7.93 0.96
N PHE A 38 -35.21 7.47 1.75
CA PHE A 38 -33.92 7.08 1.20
C PHE A 38 -34.20 5.94 0.22
N ALA A 39 -34.33 6.29 -1.07
CA ALA A 39 -34.14 5.33 -2.14
C ALA A 39 -32.67 4.90 -2.06
N ASP A 40 -32.40 3.94 -1.17
CA ASP A 40 -31.10 3.33 -0.99
C ASP A 40 -30.79 2.59 -2.29
N ASP A 41 -30.02 3.22 -3.17
CA ASP A 41 -29.61 2.61 -4.42
C ASP A 41 -28.70 1.44 -4.06
N THR A 42 -29.25 0.21 -4.10
CA THR A 42 -28.53 -1.04 -3.82
C THR A 42 -27.15 -1.07 -4.50
N SER A 43 -27.00 -0.45 -5.68
CA SER A 43 -25.73 -0.38 -6.39
C SER A 43 -24.69 0.51 -5.70
N ILE A 44 -25.10 1.61 -5.05
CA ILE A 44 -24.25 2.47 -4.22
C ILE A 44 -23.80 1.71 -2.97
N GLN A 45 -24.72 1.04 -2.29
CA GLN A 45 -24.42 0.25 -1.10
C GLN A 45 -23.42 -0.88 -1.41
N ILE A 46 -23.63 -1.61 -2.52
CA ILE A 46 -22.69 -2.62 -3.02
C ILE A 46 -21.32 -1.98 -3.28
N LYS A 47 -21.27 -0.86 -4.01
CA LYS A 47 -20.01 -0.18 -4.35
C LYS A 47 -19.23 0.21 -3.10
N GLN A 48 -19.90 0.74 -2.08
CA GLN A 48 -19.28 1.15 -0.82
C GLN A 48 -18.72 -0.04 -0.04
N GLN A 49 -19.54 -1.07 0.20
CA GLN A 49 -19.09 -2.26 0.94
C GLN A 49 -17.95 -3.00 0.23
N VAL A 50 -18.03 -3.12 -1.09
CA VAL A 50 -16.96 -3.74 -1.91
C VAL A 50 -15.69 -2.92 -1.85
N THR A 51 -15.78 -1.60 -1.97
CA THR A 51 -14.61 -0.70 -1.87
C THR A 51 -13.92 -0.86 -0.53
N GLU A 52 -14.69 -0.88 0.56
CA GLU A 52 -14.13 -0.99 1.92
C GLU A 52 -13.48 -2.35 2.16
N ALA A 53 -14.15 -3.45 1.77
CA ALA A 53 -13.58 -4.79 1.89
C ALA A 53 -12.28 -4.94 1.09
N ILE A 54 -12.20 -4.33 -0.11
CA ILE A 54 -10.98 -4.32 -0.91
C ILE A 54 -9.88 -3.53 -0.21
N LYS A 55 -10.17 -2.33 0.28
CA LYS A 55 -9.18 -1.50 0.99
C LYS A 55 -8.60 -2.25 2.19
N GLN A 56 -9.46 -2.87 3.00
CA GLN A 56 -9.04 -3.65 4.16
C GLN A 56 -8.15 -4.82 3.75
N HIS A 57 -8.59 -5.61 2.77
CA HIS A 57 -7.84 -6.77 2.27
C HIS A 57 -6.42 -6.42 1.80
N PHE A 58 -6.23 -5.30 1.10
CA PHE A 58 -4.92 -4.88 0.60
C PHE A 58 -4.08 -4.19 1.68
N THR A 59 -4.69 -3.44 2.60
CA THR A 59 -3.97 -2.77 3.70
C THR A 59 -3.42 -3.77 4.71
N GLU A 60 -4.17 -4.85 5.00
CA GLU A 60 -3.70 -5.94 5.87
C GLU A 60 -2.49 -6.67 5.26
N LYS A 61 -2.53 -6.94 3.95
CA LYS A 61 -1.43 -7.60 3.25
C LYS A 61 -0.21 -6.71 3.06
N VAL A 62 -0.43 -5.41 2.86
CA VAL A 62 0.62 -4.43 2.64
C VAL A 62 0.43 -3.28 3.63
N PRO A 63 0.99 -3.39 4.84
CA PRO A 63 0.97 -2.32 5.83
C PRO A 63 1.59 -1.03 5.28
N ASP A 64 1.14 0.12 5.80
CA ASP A 64 1.60 1.46 5.42
C ASP A 64 1.49 1.73 3.91
N SER A 65 0.46 1.18 3.27
CA SER A 65 0.15 1.45 1.86
C SER A 65 -1.11 2.30 1.72
N ARG A 66 -1.14 3.10 0.66
CA ARG A 66 -2.29 3.90 0.25
C ARG A 66 -3.00 3.16 -0.89
N VAL A 67 -4.19 2.65 -0.59
CA VAL A 67 -4.98 1.85 -1.53
C VAL A 67 -6.04 2.72 -2.20
N GLU A 68 -5.96 2.83 -3.52
CA GLU A 68 -6.99 3.47 -4.35
C GLU A 68 -7.78 2.41 -5.12
N VAL A 69 -9.11 2.48 -5.03
CA VAL A 69 -10.00 1.50 -5.63
C VAL A 69 -10.95 2.20 -6.60
N GLN A 70 -10.99 1.72 -7.84
CA GLN A 70 -11.88 2.19 -8.89
C GLN A 70 -12.71 1.02 -9.40
N LEU A 71 -13.97 0.94 -8.98
CA LEU A 71 -14.89 -0.12 -9.41
C LEU A 71 -15.61 0.27 -10.70
N ASN A 72 -15.80 -0.72 -11.57
CA ASN A 72 -16.69 -0.57 -12.72
C ASN A 72 -18.15 -0.47 -12.23
N PRO A 73 -19.02 0.28 -12.95
CA PRO A 73 -20.42 0.37 -12.59
C PRO A 73 -21.09 -1.01 -12.52
N VAL A 74 -21.82 -1.25 -11.43
CA VAL A 74 -22.67 -2.44 -11.33
C VAL A 74 -23.89 -2.23 -12.24
N ASN A 75 -24.23 -3.22 -13.06
CA ASN A 75 -25.37 -3.11 -13.96
C ASN A 75 -26.67 -2.95 -13.17
N ARG A 76 -27.29 -1.77 -13.23
CA ARG A 76 -28.54 -1.45 -12.54
C ARG A 76 -29.75 -2.23 -13.09
N GLN A 77 -29.66 -2.77 -14.30
CA GLN A 77 -30.70 -3.63 -14.88
C GLN A 77 -30.82 -4.98 -14.19
N LEU A 78 -29.84 -5.37 -13.35
CA LEU A 78 -29.90 -6.61 -12.58
C LEU A 78 -30.99 -6.61 -11.49
N GLN A 79 -31.60 -5.45 -11.20
CA GLN A 79 -32.70 -5.28 -10.22
C GLN A 79 -32.47 -6.06 -8.90
N LEU A 80 -31.24 -5.96 -8.37
CA LEU A 80 -30.85 -6.69 -7.16
C LEU A 80 -31.63 -6.15 -5.95
N SER A 81 -32.31 -7.05 -5.25
CA SER A 81 -33.00 -6.72 -4.01
C SER A 81 -31.99 -6.35 -2.90
N PRO A 82 -32.27 -5.35 -2.04
CA PRO A 82 -31.42 -4.98 -0.93
C PRO A 82 -31.10 -6.17 -0.02
N CYS A 83 -29.84 -6.28 0.41
CA CYS A 83 -29.41 -7.36 1.29
C CYS A 83 -29.77 -7.05 2.75
N ARG A 84 -30.30 -8.02 3.50
CA ARG A 84 -30.63 -7.86 4.93
C ARG A 84 -29.42 -7.96 5.86
N HIS A 85 -28.31 -8.48 5.37
CA HIS A 85 -27.07 -8.70 6.12
C HIS A 85 -25.89 -8.08 5.34
N PRO A 86 -24.72 -7.87 5.98
CA PRO A 86 -23.51 -7.48 5.27
C PRO A 86 -23.19 -8.44 4.11
N LEU A 87 -22.71 -7.88 3.01
CA LEU A 87 -22.38 -8.66 1.81
C LEU A 87 -21.17 -9.56 2.07
N ALA A 88 -21.25 -10.82 1.65
CA ALA A 88 -20.10 -11.70 1.61
C ALA A 88 -19.26 -11.36 0.38
N ILE A 89 -18.06 -10.81 0.61
CA ILE A 89 -17.15 -10.34 -0.43
C ILE A 89 -15.90 -11.23 -0.44
N ASN A 90 -15.64 -11.86 -1.57
CA ASN A 90 -14.42 -12.64 -1.80
C ASN A 90 -13.69 -12.06 -3.01
N ILE A 91 -12.38 -11.89 -2.92
CA ILE A 91 -11.53 -11.38 -4.00
C ILE A 91 -10.69 -12.56 -4.53
N PRO A 92 -11.25 -13.40 -5.41
CA PRO A 92 -10.57 -14.62 -5.86
C PRO A 92 -9.40 -14.33 -6.80
N PHE A 93 -9.42 -13.21 -7.52
CA PHE A 93 -8.44 -12.92 -8.57
C PHE A 93 -8.04 -11.45 -8.57
N HIS A 94 -6.73 -11.21 -8.57
CA HIS A 94 -6.12 -9.94 -8.95
C HIS A 94 -4.91 -10.20 -9.84
N SER A 95 -4.71 -9.39 -10.87
CA SER A 95 -3.53 -9.45 -11.74
C SER A 95 -3.07 -8.03 -12.03
N GLY A 96 -1.90 -7.71 -11.47
CA GLY A 96 -1.45 -6.33 -11.34
C GLY A 96 -2.54 -5.45 -10.71
N ALA A 97 -2.88 -4.35 -11.37
CA ALA A 97 -3.93 -3.44 -10.92
C ALA A 97 -5.37 -3.92 -11.20
N ARG A 98 -5.61 -4.96 -12.00
CA ARG A 98 -6.98 -5.42 -12.31
C ARG A 98 -7.47 -6.43 -11.28
N MET A 99 -8.74 -6.33 -10.90
CA MET A 99 -9.33 -7.25 -9.92
C MET A 99 -10.80 -7.59 -10.21
N THR A 100 -11.21 -8.74 -9.68
CA THR A 100 -12.59 -9.20 -9.68
C THR A 100 -12.97 -9.66 -8.28
N ALA A 101 -14.03 -9.07 -7.71
CA ALA A 101 -14.63 -9.47 -6.45
C ALA A 101 -15.95 -10.21 -6.70
N LYS A 102 -16.13 -11.36 -6.07
CA LYS A 102 -17.42 -12.05 -5.96
C LYS A 102 -18.16 -11.50 -4.76
N VAL A 103 -19.35 -10.96 -5.00
CA VAL A 103 -20.23 -10.37 -3.99
C VAL A 103 -21.47 -11.25 -3.87
N SER A 104 -21.80 -11.67 -2.66
CA SER A 104 -22.96 -12.55 -2.41
C SER A 104 -23.81 -12.03 -1.26
N CYS A 105 -25.13 -12.12 -1.41
CA CYS A 105 -26.09 -11.91 -0.34
C CYS A 105 -26.74 -13.25 0.05
N SER A 106 -26.94 -13.45 1.36
CA SER A 106 -27.61 -14.64 1.89
C SER A 106 -29.14 -14.50 1.88
N THR A 107 -29.67 -13.30 2.11
CA THR A 107 -31.11 -13.05 2.20
C THR A 107 -31.45 -11.64 1.70
N PRO A 108 -32.14 -11.50 0.55
CA PRO A 108 -32.45 -12.56 -0.41
C PRO A 108 -31.19 -13.10 -1.10
N ARG A 109 -31.24 -14.35 -1.57
CA ARG A 109 -30.04 -15.03 -2.08
C ARG A 109 -29.72 -14.57 -3.51
N TRP A 110 -28.59 -13.91 -3.68
CA TRP A 110 -28.06 -13.53 -5.00
C TRP A 110 -26.54 -13.43 -4.97
N SER A 111 -25.90 -13.43 -6.15
CA SER A 111 -24.47 -13.18 -6.29
C SER A 111 -24.15 -12.49 -7.60
N LEU A 112 -23.11 -11.66 -7.60
CA LEU A 112 -22.57 -11.02 -8.80
C LEU A 112 -21.04 -10.93 -8.73
N PHE A 113 -20.44 -10.62 -9.87
CA PHE A 113 -19.03 -10.26 -9.97
C PHE A 113 -18.90 -8.75 -10.20
N VAL A 114 -18.13 -8.09 -9.35
CA VAL A 114 -17.75 -6.69 -9.48
C VAL A 114 -16.30 -6.64 -9.93
N THR A 115 -16.04 -5.94 -11.03
CA THR A 115 -14.69 -5.78 -11.58
C THR A 115 -14.21 -4.36 -11.33
N GLY A 116 -12.89 -4.18 -11.27
CA GLY A 116 -12.32 -2.86 -11.06
C GLY A 116 -10.81 -2.82 -11.19
N LYS A 117 -10.26 -1.66 -10.87
CA LYS A 117 -8.83 -1.41 -10.72
C LYS A 117 -8.51 -1.08 -9.27
N VAL A 118 -7.38 -1.59 -8.79
CA VAL A 118 -6.82 -1.29 -7.48
C VAL A 118 -5.36 -0.89 -7.69
N ASN A 119 -5.05 0.33 -7.29
CA ASN A 119 -3.68 0.82 -7.23
C ASN A 119 -3.24 0.78 -5.76
N VAL A 120 -2.04 0.28 -5.52
CA VAL A 120 -1.50 0.15 -4.17
C VAL A 120 -0.20 0.93 -4.13
N PHE A 121 -0.27 2.13 -3.57
CA PHE A 121 0.87 3.01 -3.45
C PHE A 121 1.63 2.70 -2.17
N LYS A 122 2.94 2.48 -2.30
CA LYS A 122 3.83 2.28 -1.16
C LYS A 122 5.14 3.00 -1.38
N THR A 123 5.68 3.55 -0.31
CA THR A 123 7.03 4.11 -0.30
C THR A 123 8.06 2.99 -0.35
N ILE A 124 8.86 2.97 -1.41
CA ILE A 124 9.86 1.94 -1.69
C ILE A 124 11.18 2.58 -2.12
N VAL A 125 12.25 1.78 -2.13
CA VAL A 125 13.59 2.24 -2.49
C VAL A 125 13.73 2.37 -4.01
N THR A 126 14.11 3.56 -4.45
CA THR A 126 14.45 3.86 -5.85
C THR A 126 15.84 4.48 -5.94
N ALA A 127 16.41 4.48 -7.14
CA ALA A 127 17.69 5.15 -7.40
C ALA A 127 17.48 6.67 -7.47
N SER A 128 18.29 7.45 -6.75
CA SER A 128 18.27 8.93 -6.83
C SER A 128 19.05 9.46 -8.03
N SER A 129 20.02 8.69 -8.51
CA SER A 129 20.84 8.98 -9.68
C SER A 129 21.16 7.68 -10.42
N PRO A 130 21.70 7.73 -11.65
CA PRO A 130 22.13 6.53 -12.35
C PRO A 130 23.19 5.76 -11.54
N ILE A 131 23.05 4.43 -11.47
CA ILE A 131 24.00 3.52 -10.81
C ILE A 131 24.54 2.57 -11.87
N LEU A 132 25.85 2.63 -12.13
CA LEU A 132 26.50 1.79 -13.11
C LEU A 132 26.69 0.37 -12.57
N LYS A 133 26.63 -0.62 -13.46
CA LYS A 133 27.01 -2.01 -13.19
C LYS A 133 28.37 -2.08 -12.50
N GLY A 134 28.48 -2.95 -11.50
CA GLY A 134 29.68 -3.13 -10.68
C GLY A 134 29.83 -2.10 -9.57
N SER A 135 29.04 -1.03 -9.56
CA SER A 135 29.12 -0.01 -8.51
C SER A 135 28.55 -0.52 -7.19
N ARG A 136 29.24 -0.18 -6.10
CA ARG A 136 28.71 -0.34 -4.74
C ARG A 136 27.66 0.72 -4.46
N ILE A 137 26.48 0.30 -4.03
CA ILE A 137 25.38 1.20 -3.69
C ILE A 137 25.67 1.90 -2.38
N ARG A 138 25.65 3.23 -2.41
CA ARG A 138 25.79 4.12 -1.24
C ARG A 138 24.45 4.75 -0.91
N PRO A 139 24.20 5.17 0.35
CA PRO A 139 22.94 5.80 0.74
C PRO A 139 22.57 7.02 -0.13
N GLY A 140 23.54 7.83 -0.55
CA GLY A 140 23.29 9.00 -1.40
C GLY A 140 22.79 8.68 -2.83
N LEU A 141 22.92 7.43 -3.29
CA LEU A 141 22.40 6.95 -4.57
C LEU A 141 20.96 6.42 -4.44
N LEU A 142 20.41 6.43 -3.22
CA LEU A 142 19.10 5.90 -2.89
C LEU A 142 18.17 7.01 -2.45
N GLN A 143 16.90 6.81 -2.74
CA GLN A 143 15.82 7.63 -2.22
C GLN A 143 14.60 6.73 -1.94
N LEU A 144 13.69 7.24 -1.13
CA LEU A 144 12.39 6.62 -0.90
C LEU A 144 11.34 7.38 -1.70
N ARG A 145 10.62 6.70 -2.58
CA ARG A 145 9.52 7.29 -3.34
C ARG A 145 8.29 6.40 -3.31
N GLU A 146 7.14 7.04 -3.34
CA GLU A 146 5.86 6.36 -3.47
C GLU A 146 5.71 5.82 -4.91
N HIS A 147 5.44 4.52 -5.03
CA HIS A 147 5.20 3.86 -6.30
C HIS A 147 3.98 2.94 -6.21
N ASP A 148 3.28 2.78 -7.32
CA ASP A 148 2.21 1.80 -7.45
C ASP A 148 2.79 0.38 -7.58
N ILE A 149 2.83 -0.34 -6.46
CA ILE A 149 3.36 -1.70 -6.37
C ILE A 149 2.43 -2.72 -7.01
N ALA A 150 1.15 -2.39 -7.23
CA ALA A 150 0.24 -3.28 -7.95
C ALA A 150 0.68 -3.44 -9.41
N SER A 151 1.41 -2.47 -9.98
CA SER A 151 1.95 -2.56 -11.33
C SER A 151 3.30 -3.27 -11.42
N LEU A 152 4.01 -3.41 -10.30
CA LEU A 152 5.37 -3.95 -10.25
C LEU A 152 5.37 -5.47 -10.38
N ARG A 153 6.39 -5.98 -11.09
CA ARG A 153 6.63 -7.42 -11.22
C ARG A 153 7.82 -7.81 -10.35
N GLY A 154 7.54 -8.58 -9.29
CA GLY A 154 8.56 -9.14 -8.40
C GLY A 154 8.79 -8.33 -7.13
N ASP A 155 9.83 -8.71 -6.40
CA ASP A 155 10.15 -8.15 -5.08
C ASP A 155 10.85 -6.79 -5.19
N TYR A 156 10.70 -6.00 -4.14
CA TYR A 156 11.26 -4.65 -4.03
C TYR A 156 11.68 -4.39 -2.57
N PHE A 157 12.53 -3.39 -2.37
CA PHE A 157 13.03 -3.03 -1.05
C PHE A 157 12.21 -1.88 -0.45
N HIS A 158 11.92 -1.98 0.85
CA HIS A 158 11.19 -0.94 1.60
C HIS A 158 12.14 0.00 2.36
N ARG A 159 13.36 -0.45 2.66
CA ARG A 159 14.33 0.28 3.48
C ARG A 159 15.67 0.37 2.77
N GLN A 160 16.29 1.54 2.80
CA GLN A 160 17.57 1.77 2.12
C GLN A 160 18.71 0.92 2.71
N GLN A 161 18.65 0.57 3.99
CA GLN A 161 19.65 -0.27 4.65
C GLN A 161 19.71 -1.68 4.04
N ASP A 162 18.59 -2.19 3.53
CA ASP A 162 18.53 -3.51 2.90
C ASP A 162 19.26 -3.55 1.54
N VAL A 163 19.51 -2.37 0.94
CA VAL A 163 20.14 -2.17 -0.38
C VAL A 163 21.57 -1.67 -0.25
N THR A 164 21.84 -0.83 0.74
CA THR A 164 23.13 -0.18 0.94
C THR A 164 24.26 -1.19 1.05
N GLY A 165 25.38 -0.91 0.39
CA GLY A 165 26.56 -1.76 0.40
C GLY A 165 26.53 -2.90 -0.61
N ARG A 166 25.39 -3.23 -1.22
CA ARG A 166 25.28 -4.21 -2.32
C ARG A 166 25.92 -3.69 -3.60
N ILE A 167 26.17 -4.59 -4.55
CA ILE A 167 26.75 -4.26 -5.86
C ILE A 167 25.67 -4.33 -6.94
N ALA A 168 25.61 -3.33 -7.81
CA ALA A 168 24.72 -3.33 -8.97
C ALA A 168 25.17 -4.38 -9.99
N ARG A 169 24.29 -5.31 -10.34
CA ARG A 169 24.54 -6.37 -11.34
C ARG A 169 24.36 -5.86 -12.77
N ILE A 170 23.52 -4.86 -12.94
CA ILE A 170 23.18 -4.20 -14.21
C ILE A 170 23.23 -2.68 -13.99
N ASP A 171 23.16 -1.91 -15.09
CA ASP A 171 22.95 -0.47 -15.01
C ASP A 171 21.52 -0.18 -14.54
N ILE A 172 21.40 0.74 -13.58
CA ILE A 172 20.13 1.14 -12.97
C ILE A 172 19.95 2.63 -13.25
N SER A 173 18.86 2.99 -13.94
CA SER A 173 18.56 4.38 -14.26
C SER A 173 18.08 5.15 -13.02
N ALA A 174 18.23 6.48 -13.04
CA ALA A 174 17.62 7.34 -12.03
C ALA A 174 16.10 7.09 -11.97
N ASP A 175 15.54 7.24 -10.77
CA ASP A 175 14.13 7.06 -10.45
C ASP A 175 13.56 5.65 -10.67
N SER A 176 14.39 4.69 -11.07
CA SER A 176 13.98 3.30 -11.21
C SER A 176 13.88 2.61 -9.85
N VAL A 177 12.89 1.71 -9.73
CA VAL A 177 12.69 0.87 -8.55
C VAL A 177 13.82 -0.13 -8.45
N ILE A 178 14.48 -0.18 -7.30
CA ILE A 178 15.55 -1.14 -7.05
C ILE A 178 14.93 -2.46 -6.63
N THR A 179 15.22 -3.51 -7.40
CA THR A 179 14.75 -4.87 -7.14
C THR A 179 15.90 -5.80 -6.78
N PRO A 180 15.69 -6.89 -6.01
CA PRO A 180 16.76 -7.81 -5.63
C PRO A 180 17.51 -8.42 -6.81
N ARG A 181 16.84 -8.61 -7.96
CA ARG A 181 17.43 -9.19 -9.18
C ARG A 181 18.49 -8.29 -9.83
N MET A 182 18.40 -6.99 -9.58
CA MET A 182 19.37 -6.00 -10.07
C MET A 182 20.63 -5.96 -9.21
N LEU A 183 20.62 -6.62 -8.05
CA LEU A 183 21.69 -6.54 -7.06
C LEU A 183 22.36 -7.87 -6.87
N THR A 184 23.64 -7.81 -6.55
CA THR A 184 24.43 -8.92 -6.06
C THR A 184 24.86 -8.61 -4.63
N LEU A 185 24.91 -9.63 -3.76
CA LEU A 185 25.57 -9.47 -2.47
C LEU A 185 27.02 -9.03 -2.74
N ALA A 186 27.45 -7.96 -2.08
CA ALA A 186 28.82 -7.51 -2.23
C ALA A 186 29.77 -8.62 -1.76
N ASN A 187 30.91 -8.74 -2.43
CA ASN A 187 31.98 -9.59 -1.95
C ASN A 187 32.42 -9.05 -0.59
N ALA A 188 32.60 -9.96 0.37
CA ALA A 188 33.13 -9.63 1.69
C ALA A 188 34.64 -9.38 1.62
N VAL A 189 35.29 -9.97 0.62
CA VAL A 189 36.69 -9.79 0.27
C VAL A 189 36.78 -9.65 -1.24
N SER A 190 37.52 -8.65 -1.73
CA SER A 190 37.83 -8.48 -3.15
C SER A 190 39.28 -8.87 -3.45
N ARG A 191 39.56 -9.25 -4.70
CA ARG A 191 40.92 -9.52 -5.15
C ARG A 191 41.82 -8.31 -4.89
N GLY A 192 42.96 -8.56 -4.24
CA GLY A 192 43.94 -7.56 -3.83
C GLY A 192 43.70 -6.96 -2.45
N ASP A 193 42.55 -7.24 -1.81
CA ASP A 193 42.28 -6.74 -0.46
C ASP A 193 43.26 -7.37 0.55
N ALA A 194 43.70 -6.54 1.50
CA ALA A 194 44.38 -7.02 2.69
C ALA A 194 43.37 -7.74 3.58
N VAL A 195 43.66 -8.99 3.95
CA VAL A 195 42.81 -9.82 4.79
C VAL A 195 43.55 -10.34 6.01
N ILE A 196 42.82 -10.63 7.08
CA ILE A 196 43.34 -11.38 8.22
C ILE A 196 43.01 -12.85 8.03
N ILE A 197 44.06 -13.67 7.90
CA ILE A 197 44.00 -15.13 7.89
C ILE A 197 43.95 -15.61 9.34
N GLU A 198 42.87 -16.30 9.70
CA GLU A 198 42.70 -16.98 10.97
C GLU A 198 42.90 -18.50 10.79
N ALA A 199 43.75 -19.11 11.61
CA ALA A 199 43.88 -20.55 11.69
C ALA A 199 43.63 -20.98 13.14
N ARG A 200 42.72 -21.93 13.34
CA ARG A 200 42.35 -22.39 14.68
C ARG A 200 42.70 -23.88 14.84
N ARG A 201 43.47 -24.19 15.88
CA ARG A 201 43.76 -25.58 16.27
C ARG A 201 43.51 -25.74 17.77
N GLY A 202 42.40 -26.40 18.12
CA GLY A 202 41.94 -26.50 19.51
C GLY A 202 41.60 -25.12 20.09
N THR A 203 42.30 -24.72 21.15
CA THR A 203 42.16 -23.41 21.81
C THR A 203 43.09 -22.33 21.23
N ILE A 204 44.02 -22.71 20.36
CA ILE A 204 45.00 -21.77 19.77
C ILE A 204 44.40 -21.12 18.52
N LEU A 205 44.45 -19.79 18.48
CA LEU A 205 44.05 -18.97 17.34
C LEU A 205 45.26 -18.20 16.82
N ILE A 206 45.67 -18.50 15.59
CA ILE A 206 46.76 -17.83 14.90
C ILE A 206 46.17 -16.83 13.92
N ARG A 207 46.69 -15.59 13.91
CA ARG A 207 46.31 -14.53 12.98
C ARG A 207 47.52 -14.09 12.17
N THR A 208 47.35 -13.94 10.87
CA THR A 208 48.41 -13.45 9.99
C THR A 208 47.79 -12.62 8.86
N GLU A 209 48.52 -11.64 8.35
CA GLU A 209 48.09 -10.84 7.21
C GLU A 209 48.23 -11.61 5.90
N GLY A 210 47.22 -11.50 5.06
CA GLY A 210 47.20 -12.05 3.71
C GLY A 210 46.72 -11.01 2.70
N THR A 211 46.87 -11.35 1.43
CA THR A 211 46.26 -10.64 0.31
C THR A 211 45.34 -11.62 -0.42
N ALA A 212 44.09 -11.24 -0.66
CA ALA A 212 43.16 -12.07 -1.39
C ALA A 212 43.53 -12.14 -2.88
N GLU A 213 43.60 -13.34 -3.45
CA GLU A 213 43.86 -13.54 -4.89
C GLU A 213 42.57 -13.57 -5.71
N GLU A 214 41.43 -13.75 -5.05
CA GLU A 214 40.10 -13.88 -5.64
C GLU A 214 39.05 -13.07 -4.87
N ASP A 215 37.95 -12.76 -5.56
CA ASP A 215 36.75 -12.22 -4.93
C ASP A 215 36.01 -13.32 -4.15
N GLY A 216 35.50 -13.00 -2.96
CA GLY A 216 34.78 -13.97 -2.13
C GLY A 216 33.68 -13.35 -1.26
N ARG A 217 32.55 -14.04 -1.19
CA ARG A 217 31.46 -13.77 -0.24
C ARG A 217 31.65 -14.59 1.04
N ILE A 218 30.99 -14.16 2.12
CA ILE A 218 30.97 -14.91 3.38
C ILE A 218 30.53 -16.35 3.12
N GLY A 219 31.35 -17.31 3.55
CA GLY A 219 31.14 -18.75 3.40
C GLY A 219 31.86 -19.35 2.19
N GLU A 220 32.30 -18.57 1.21
CA GLU A 220 33.03 -19.06 0.03
C GLU A 220 34.50 -19.34 0.35
N MET A 221 35.09 -20.31 -0.34
CA MET A 221 36.53 -20.59 -0.28
C MET A 221 37.22 -19.75 -1.35
N ILE A 222 38.25 -18.99 -0.96
CA ILE A 222 39.08 -18.20 -1.86
C ILE A 222 40.55 -18.51 -1.66
N ASP A 223 41.35 -18.26 -2.70
CA ASP A 223 42.81 -18.32 -2.61
C ASP A 223 43.36 -17.01 -2.04
N VAL A 224 44.28 -17.12 -1.09
CA VAL A 224 44.86 -16.00 -0.33
C VAL A 224 46.36 -16.20 -0.22
N THR A 225 47.15 -15.19 -0.56
CA THR A 225 48.60 -15.20 -0.37
C THR A 225 48.94 -14.73 1.04
N ASN A 226 49.62 -15.56 1.82
CA ASN A 226 50.14 -15.14 3.12
C ASN A 226 51.31 -14.16 2.91
N ARG A 227 51.20 -12.92 3.40
CA ARG A 227 52.21 -11.88 3.16
C ARG A 227 53.54 -12.16 3.88
N ARG A 228 53.54 -13.02 4.90
CA ARG A 228 54.75 -13.40 5.65
C ARG A 228 55.55 -14.49 4.97
N SER A 229 54.89 -15.50 4.41
CA SER A 229 55.55 -16.66 3.79
C SER A 229 55.55 -16.65 2.26
N GLY A 230 54.73 -15.82 1.62
CA GLY A 230 54.54 -15.79 0.17
C GLY A 230 53.74 -16.98 -0.38
N THR A 231 53.24 -17.86 0.48
CA THR A 231 52.51 -19.08 0.07
C THR A 231 51.04 -18.77 -0.16
N VAL A 232 50.48 -19.28 -1.26
CA VAL A 232 49.03 -19.27 -1.52
C VAL A 232 48.36 -20.37 -0.70
N ILE A 233 47.31 -20.01 0.03
CA ILE A 233 46.50 -20.91 0.85
C ILE A 233 45.03 -20.72 0.53
N ARG A 234 44.25 -21.80 0.66
CA ARG A 234 42.80 -21.78 0.45
C ARG A 234 42.10 -21.57 1.78
N ALA A 235 41.32 -20.50 1.90
CA ALA A 235 40.65 -20.11 3.14
C ALA A 235 39.18 -19.73 2.90
N ARG A 236 38.33 -19.96 3.90
CA ARG A 236 36.91 -19.60 3.87
C ARG A 236 36.73 -18.15 4.32
N VAL A 237 36.01 -17.34 3.57
CA VAL A 237 35.65 -15.98 4.02
C VAL A 237 34.67 -16.07 5.20
N THR A 238 35.03 -15.51 6.36
CA THR A 238 34.18 -15.55 7.56
C THR A 238 33.52 -14.21 7.86
N ALA A 239 34.16 -13.11 7.48
CA ALA A 239 33.64 -11.75 7.59
C ALA A 239 34.34 -10.84 6.56
N SER A 240 33.92 -9.58 6.48
CA SER A 240 34.62 -8.64 5.60
C SER A 240 36.07 -8.45 6.04
N GLY A 241 37.01 -8.64 5.11
CA GLY A 241 38.45 -8.60 5.39
C GLY A 241 38.99 -9.74 6.25
N ARG A 242 38.22 -10.82 6.48
CA ARG A 242 38.65 -11.95 7.32
C ARG A 242 38.37 -13.30 6.66
N VAL A 243 39.38 -14.16 6.70
CA VAL A 243 39.32 -15.51 6.15
C VAL A 243 39.81 -16.52 7.19
N GLN A 244 39.30 -17.75 7.15
CA GLN A 244 39.68 -18.82 8.05
C GLN A 244 40.16 -20.04 7.27
N VAL A 245 41.32 -20.58 7.63
CA VAL A 245 41.80 -21.86 7.11
C VAL A 245 41.09 -22.98 7.89
N PRO A 246 40.42 -23.93 7.20
CA PRO A 246 39.77 -25.07 7.84
C PRO A 246 40.76 -26.04 8.49
#